data_AF-A0A1T5P629-F1
#
_entry.id   AF-A0A1T5P629-F1
#
_cell.length_a   1.000
_cell.length_b   1.000
_cell.length_c   1.000
_cell.angle_alpha   90.00
_cell.angle_beta   90.00
_cell.angle_gamma   90.00
#
_symmetry.space_group_name_H-M   'P 1'
#
loop_
_entity.id
_entity.type
_entity.pdbx_description
1 polymer ?
#
loop_
_entity_poly.entity_id
_entity_poly.type
_entity_poly.pdbx_seq_one_letter_code
_entity_poly.pdbx_strand_id
1 'polypeptide(L)'
;MSVQGSFFNEEDAGKISLLNGELAYYPQFFNLSESNHFMQVLQDTITWKQESMKIYGKEVLFPRLMAWYGDAASSYRFSGNIFSPEAWTAELQQIRDRITPVSGQAFNSVLLNLYRNGNDSMGWHADDEPELGRNPVIASVNFGATRRFQLRYKSDHQRKYELSLQHGSLLVMKGPLQEYWEHQVPKTTKISHGRINLTFRFIHP
;
A
#
# COMPACT_ATOMS: atom_id res chain seq x y z
N MET A 1 14.12 -17.92 13.88
CA MET A 1 14.50 -16.77 13.05
C MET A 1 14.18 -15.50 13.81
N SER A 2 15.20 -14.91 14.43
CA SER A 2 15.08 -13.66 15.19
C SER A 2 14.82 -12.51 14.22
N VAL A 3 13.72 -11.78 14.44
CA VAL A 3 13.52 -10.46 13.83
C VAL A 3 14.60 -9.56 14.43
N GLN A 4 15.52 -9.05 13.62
CA GLN A 4 16.46 -8.02 14.06
C GLN A 4 15.71 -6.68 14.17
N GLY A 5 15.04 -6.51 15.32
CA GLY A 5 14.45 -5.24 15.76
C GLY A 5 13.08 -4.89 15.15
N SER A 6 12.16 -4.48 16.03
CA SER A 6 11.12 -3.51 15.64
C SER A 6 11.81 -2.18 15.40
N PHE A 7 11.43 -1.43 14.36
CA PHE A 7 11.99 -0.10 14.15
C PHE A 7 11.56 0.90 15.24
N PHE A 8 10.48 0.66 16.00
CA PHE A 8 9.91 1.68 16.89
C PHE A 8 9.14 1.14 18.11
N ASN A 9 9.06 2.03 19.12
CA ASN A 9 7.89 2.21 19.99
C ASN A 9 6.76 2.83 19.16
N GLU A 10 5.56 2.26 19.20
CA GLU A 10 4.45 2.45 18.23
C GLU A 10 3.89 3.88 18.04
N GLU A 11 4.48 4.92 18.65
CA GLU A 11 3.93 6.29 18.75
C GLU A 11 4.69 7.38 17.97
N ASP A 12 5.95 7.17 17.57
CA ASP A 12 6.75 8.26 16.97
C ASP A 12 6.63 8.33 15.44
N ALA A 13 6.20 9.49 14.94
CA ALA A 13 6.31 9.83 13.52
C ALA A 13 7.77 10.12 13.15
N GLY A 14 8.27 9.56 12.04
CA GLY A 14 9.69 9.72 11.72
C GLY A 14 10.14 9.21 10.36
N LYS A 15 11.28 9.72 9.93
CA LYS A 15 12.04 9.19 8.80
C LYS A 15 12.86 7.98 9.27
N ILE A 16 12.90 6.94 8.44
CA ILE A 16 13.61 5.70 8.67
C ILE A 16 14.58 5.51 7.50
N SER A 17 15.87 5.60 7.78
CA SER A 17 16.90 5.29 6.80
C SER A 17 17.15 3.78 6.76
N LEU A 18 17.01 3.19 5.58
CA LEU A 18 17.38 1.81 5.30
C LEU A 18 18.64 1.77 4.45
N LEU A 19 19.31 0.61 4.42
CA LEU A 19 20.27 0.34 3.37
C LEU A 19 19.56 0.43 2.01
N ASN A 20 19.95 1.36 1.15
CA ASN A 20 19.34 1.55 -0.17
C ASN A 20 17.80 1.76 -0.13
N GLY A 21 17.31 2.55 0.81
CA GLY A 21 15.90 2.92 0.85
C GLY A 21 15.59 3.91 1.96
N GLU A 22 14.48 4.62 1.81
CA GLU A 22 13.98 5.55 2.82
C GLU A 22 12.50 5.30 3.06
N LEU A 23 12.10 5.30 4.33
CA LEU A 23 10.71 5.32 4.74
C LEU A 23 10.42 6.61 5.53
N ALA A 24 9.18 7.07 5.50
CA ALA A 24 8.65 8.00 6.49
C ALA A 24 7.31 7.47 6.98
N TYR A 25 7.15 7.31 8.30
CA TYR A 25 5.94 6.78 8.90
C TYR A 25 5.29 7.81 9.83
N TYR A 26 3.96 7.93 9.71
CA TYR A 26 3.13 8.84 10.50
C TYR A 26 1.95 8.03 11.05
N PRO A 27 2.00 7.54 12.31
CA PRO A 27 1.00 6.60 12.84
C PRO A 27 -0.42 7.18 12.93
N GLN A 28 -0.54 8.49 13.17
CA GLN A 28 -1.82 9.19 13.35
C GLN A 28 -1.95 10.36 12.36
N PHE A 29 -1.64 10.11 11.08
CA PHE A 29 -1.69 11.15 10.04
C PHE A 29 -3.11 11.70 9.84
N PHE A 30 -4.09 10.81 9.90
CA PHE A 30 -5.51 11.13 10.04
C PHE A 30 -5.92 10.87 11.48
N ASN A 31 -6.71 11.78 12.05
CA ASN A 31 -7.23 11.56 13.40
C ASN A 31 -8.31 10.46 13.40
N LEU A 32 -8.75 10.03 14.58
CA LEU A 32 -9.72 8.93 14.72
C LEU A 32 -11.05 9.21 13.99
N SER A 33 -11.57 10.44 14.06
CA SER A 33 -12.84 10.81 13.43
C SER A 33 -12.73 10.74 11.90
N GLU A 34 -11.67 11.30 11.35
CA GLU A 34 -11.39 11.26 9.90
C GLU A 34 -11.20 9.83 9.42
N SER A 35 -10.43 9.05 10.19
CA SER A 35 -10.09 7.67 9.83
C SER A 35 -11.33 6.77 9.84
N ASN A 36 -12.23 6.92 10.82
CA ASN A 36 -13.51 6.22 10.86
C ASN A 36 -14.39 6.61 9.67
N HIS A 37 -14.47 7.91 9.35
CA HIS A 37 -15.24 8.41 8.22
C HIS A 37 -14.74 7.84 6.89
N PHE A 38 -13.43 7.94 6.61
CA PHE A 38 -12.85 7.40 5.38
C PHE A 38 -12.97 5.88 5.30
N MET A 39 -12.78 5.14 6.40
CA MET A 39 -13.00 3.70 6.41
C MET A 39 -14.41 3.35 5.95
N GLN A 40 -15.41 4.01 6.55
CA GLN A 40 -16.82 3.73 6.26
C GLN A 40 -17.17 4.09 4.81
N VAL A 41 -16.90 5.34 4.40
CA VAL A 41 -17.25 5.79 3.05
C VAL A 41 -16.53 4.96 1.98
N LEU A 42 -15.23 4.69 2.13
CA LEU A 42 -14.50 3.90 1.13
C LEU A 42 -14.98 2.45 1.09
N GLN A 43 -15.40 1.88 2.23
CA GLN A 43 -15.96 0.54 2.23
C GLN A 43 -17.29 0.49 1.47
N ASP A 44 -18.12 1.52 1.59
CA ASP A 44 -19.48 1.55 1.04
C ASP A 44 -19.54 2.02 -0.42
N THR A 45 -18.64 2.90 -0.86
CA THR A 45 -18.73 3.56 -2.18
C THR A 45 -17.76 3.03 -3.23
N ILE A 46 -16.65 2.41 -2.82
CA ILE A 46 -15.66 1.88 -3.76
C ILE A 46 -16.19 0.62 -4.45
N THR A 47 -15.97 0.54 -5.76
CA THR A 47 -16.32 -0.64 -6.55
C THR A 47 -15.27 -1.74 -6.39
N TRP A 48 -15.35 -2.48 -5.28
CA TRP A 48 -14.44 -3.57 -4.96
C TRP A 48 -14.59 -4.78 -5.89
N LYS A 49 -13.48 -5.27 -6.43
CA LYS A 49 -13.41 -6.48 -7.27
C LYS A 49 -12.43 -7.48 -6.69
N GLN A 50 -12.74 -8.77 -6.76
CA GLN A 50 -11.78 -9.83 -6.44
C GLN A 50 -11.14 -10.32 -7.73
N GLU A 51 -9.91 -9.89 -7.97
CA GLU A 51 -9.14 -10.30 -9.16
C GLU A 51 -8.62 -11.74 -9.01
N SER A 52 -8.23 -12.33 -10.14
CA SER A 52 -7.69 -13.68 -10.21
C SER A 52 -6.47 -13.75 -11.12
N MET A 53 -5.66 -14.80 -10.96
CA MET A 53 -4.59 -15.14 -11.90
C MET A 53 -4.58 -16.64 -12.18
N LYS A 54 -4.09 -17.04 -13.36
CA LYS A 54 -3.89 -18.45 -13.69
C LYS A 54 -2.53 -18.91 -13.16
N ILE A 55 -2.53 -19.90 -12.27
CA ILE A 55 -1.34 -20.58 -11.76
C ILE A 55 -1.45 -22.07 -12.10
N TYR A 56 -0.50 -22.59 -12.87
CA TYR A 56 -0.52 -23.98 -13.36
C TYR A 56 -1.87 -24.41 -13.98
N GLY A 57 -2.48 -23.52 -14.77
CA GLY A 57 -3.76 -23.75 -15.42
C GLY A 57 -5.00 -23.62 -14.53
N LYS A 58 -4.83 -23.43 -13.21
CA LYS A 58 -5.94 -23.19 -12.28
C LYS A 58 -6.09 -21.69 -12.02
N GLU A 59 -7.33 -21.23 -11.98
CA GLU A 59 -7.65 -19.87 -11.55
C GLU A 59 -7.53 -19.77 -10.03
N VAL A 60 -6.69 -18.83 -9.57
CA VAL A 60 -6.46 -18.56 -8.15
C VAL A 60 -6.88 -17.12 -7.88
N LEU A 61 -7.85 -16.95 -6.99
CA LEU A 61 -8.31 -15.63 -6.55
C LEU A 61 -7.24 -14.97 -5.71
N PHE A 62 -7.05 -13.66 -5.90
CA PHE A 62 -6.25 -12.88 -4.98
C PHE A 62 -6.91 -12.86 -3.60
N PRO A 63 -6.14 -13.03 -2.51
CA PRO A 63 -6.67 -13.06 -1.16
C PRO A 63 -6.83 -11.62 -0.65
N ARG A 64 -7.59 -10.80 -1.38
CA ARG A 64 -8.01 -9.43 -1.04
C ARG A 64 -8.95 -8.92 -2.14
N LEU A 65 -9.73 -7.89 -1.82
CA LEU A 65 -10.45 -7.11 -2.84
C LEU A 65 -9.60 -5.91 -3.27
N MET A 66 -9.76 -5.50 -4.52
CA MET A 66 -8.99 -4.44 -5.12
C MET A 66 -9.91 -3.47 -5.85
N ALA A 67 -9.46 -2.23 -5.97
CA ALA A 67 -10.05 -1.24 -6.85
C ALA A 67 -8.97 -0.25 -7.29
N TRP A 68 -9.08 0.28 -8.50
CA TRP A 68 -8.07 1.17 -9.05
C TRP A 68 -8.70 2.45 -9.55
N TYR A 69 -8.21 3.58 -9.05
CA TYR A 69 -8.72 4.92 -9.34
C TYR A 69 -7.56 5.84 -9.72
N GLY A 70 -7.80 6.84 -10.56
CA GLY A 70 -6.73 7.63 -11.11
C GLY A 70 -7.17 8.58 -12.22
N ASP A 71 -6.18 9.29 -12.77
CA ASP A 71 -6.36 10.11 -13.95
C ASP A 71 -6.58 9.20 -15.16
N ALA A 72 -7.42 9.61 -16.12
CA ALA A 72 -7.70 8.81 -17.31
C ALA A 72 -6.44 8.48 -18.14
N ALA A 73 -5.41 9.32 -18.05
CA ALA A 73 -4.12 9.13 -18.73
C ALA A 73 -3.20 8.13 -18.01
N SER A 74 -3.54 7.68 -16.81
CA SER A 74 -2.72 6.75 -16.01
C SER A 74 -2.93 5.27 -16.38
N SER A 75 -3.44 4.98 -17.57
CA SER A 75 -3.65 3.60 -18.05
C SER A 75 -2.34 2.80 -18.10
N TYR A 76 -2.34 1.55 -17.62
CA TYR A 76 -1.18 0.65 -17.73
C TYR A 76 -1.51 -0.58 -18.60
N ARG A 77 -0.46 -1.17 -19.16
CA ARG A 77 -0.56 -2.37 -19.99
C ARG A 77 -0.12 -3.58 -19.18
N PHE A 78 -1.04 -4.50 -18.87
CA PHE A 78 -0.70 -5.78 -18.26
C PHE A 78 -1.20 -6.93 -19.12
N SER A 79 -0.29 -7.83 -19.51
CA SER A 79 -0.61 -9.05 -20.26
C SER A 79 -1.40 -8.81 -21.57
N GLY A 80 -1.14 -7.70 -22.26
CA GLY A 80 -1.81 -7.33 -23.51
C GLY A 80 -3.12 -6.56 -23.35
N ASN A 81 -3.67 -6.47 -22.14
CA ASN A 81 -4.88 -5.70 -21.84
C ASN A 81 -4.51 -4.30 -21.33
N ILE A 82 -5.25 -3.28 -21.80
CA ILE A 82 -5.21 -1.93 -21.24
C ILE A 82 -6.17 -1.93 -20.06
N PHE A 83 -5.64 -1.74 -18.87
CA PHE A 83 -6.46 -1.43 -17.71
C PHE A 83 -6.51 0.10 -17.62
N SER A 84 -7.71 0.64 -17.45
CA SER A 84 -7.91 2.05 -17.15
C SER A 84 -8.40 2.19 -15.71
N PRO A 85 -7.91 3.18 -14.95
CA PRO A 85 -8.44 3.43 -13.63
C PRO A 85 -9.88 3.97 -13.73
N GLU A 86 -10.66 3.71 -12.70
CA GLU A 86 -11.91 4.43 -12.47
C GLU A 86 -11.62 5.90 -12.13
N ALA A 87 -12.56 6.80 -12.40
CA ALA A 87 -12.41 8.22 -12.10
C ALA A 87 -12.40 8.47 -10.58
N TRP A 88 -11.49 9.33 -10.12
CA TRP A 88 -11.37 9.73 -8.71
C TRP A 88 -12.71 10.08 -8.03
N THR A 89 -12.96 9.52 -6.84
CA THR A 89 -14.02 10.02 -5.94
C THR A 89 -13.55 11.26 -5.18
N ALA A 90 -14.47 12.01 -4.57
CA ALA A 90 -14.15 13.19 -3.78
C ALA A 90 -13.24 12.86 -2.58
N GLU A 91 -13.49 11.75 -1.90
CA GLU A 91 -12.74 11.29 -0.74
C GLU A 91 -11.32 10.87 -1.10
N LEU A 92 -11.15 10.19 -2.25
CA LEU A 92 -9.83 9.83 -2.74
C LEU A 92 -9.00 11.06 -3.11
N GLN A 93 -9.62 12.09 -3.69
CA GLN A 93 -8.96 13.38 -3.96
C GLN A 93 -8.57 14.07 -2.64
N GLN A 94 -9.47 14.09 -1.66
CA GLN A 94 -9.18 14.69 -0.35
C GLN A 94 -7.98 14.03 0.34
N ILE A 95 -7.90 12.69 0.31
CA ILE A 95 -6.78 11.94 0.88
C ILE A 95 -5.50 12.26 0.08
N ARG A 96 -5.55 12.18 -1.25
CA ARG A 96 -4.43 12.49 -2.16
C ARG A 96 -3.85 13.87 -1.87
N ASP A 97 -4.69 14.89 -1.86
CA ASP A 97 -4.27 16.29 -1.74
C ASP A 97 -3.62 16.56 -0.38
N ARG A 98 -4.05 15.85 0.68
CA ARG A 98 -3.45 15.95 2.01
C ARG A 98 -2.08 15.27 2.10
N ILE A 99 -1.88 14.12 1.45
CA ILE A 99 -0.61 13.39 1.52
C ILE A 99 0.45 13.92 0.55
N THR A 100 0.05 14.59 -0.55
CA THR A 100 0.96 15.14 -1.56
C THR A 100 2.05 16.07 -0.99
N PRO A 101 1.75 17.11 -0.20
CA PRO A 101 2.78 18.00 0.34
C PRO A 101 3.75 17.29 1.29
N VAL A 102 3.26 16.30 2.03
CA VAL A 102 4.05 15.51 3.01
C VAL A 102 4.95 14.50 2.30
N SER A 103 4.43 13.91 1.21
CA SER A 103 5.18 12.97 0.39
C SER A 103 6.20 13.67 -0.52
N GLY A 104 5.98 14.93 -0.86
CA GLY A 104 6.84 15.70 -1.77
C GLY A 104 6.71 15.27 -3.24
N GLN A 105 5.62 14.59 -3.59
CA GLN A 105 5.33 14.10 -4.94
C GLN A 105 3.82 14.18 -5.21
N ALA A 106 3.47 14.58 -6.44
CA ALA A 106 2.10 14.49 -6.95
C ALA A 106 1.74 13.02 -7.25
N PHE A 107 0.46 12.67 -7.15
CA PHE A 107 -0.04 11.33 -7.44
C PHE A 107 -1.17 11.41 -8.45
N ASN A 108 -1.15 10.54 -9.46
CA ASN A 108 -2.19 10.45 -10.49
C ASN A 108 -2.90 9.08 -10.48
N SER A 109 -2.53 8.20 -9.56
CA SER A 109 -3.05 6.84 -9.47
C SER A 109 -3.10 6.37 -8.01
N VAL A 110 -4.14 5.62 -7.65
CA VAL A 110 -4.26 4.93 -6.35
C VAL A 110 -4.80 3.52 -6.52
N LEU A 111 -4.03 2.54 -6.03
CA LEU A 111 -4.49 1.16 -5.92
C LEU A 111 -5.02 0.90 -4.51
N LEU A 112 -6.31 0.61 -4.41
CA LEU A 112 -6.96 0.25 -3.17
C LEU A 112 -6.91 -1.26 -2.95
N ASN A 113 -6.67 -1.65 -1.70
CA ASN A 113 -6.68 -3.05 -1.26
C ASN A 113 -7.52 -3.16 0.00
N LEU A 114 -8.62 -3.91 -0.07
CA LEU A 114 -9.44 -4.28 1.08
C LEU A 114 -9.10 -5.71 1.52
N TYR A 115 -8.47 -5.81 2.67
CA TYR A 115 -8.22 -7.06 3.38
C TYR A 115 -9.40 -7.29 4.31
N ARG A 116 -10.28 -8.22 3.96
CA ARG A 116 -11.55 -8.47 4.67
C ARG A 116 -11.33 -8.92 6.12
N ASN A 117 -10.24 -9.65 6.36
CA ASN A 117 -9.77 -10.09 7.67
C ASN A 117 -8.29 -10.51 7.58
N GLY A 118 -7.77 -11.16 8.61
CA GLY A 118 -6.38 -11.63 8.66
C GLY A 118 -6.03 -12.76 7.68
N ASN A 119 -7.00 -13.43 7.05
CA ASN A 119 -6.74 -14.45 6.01
C ASN A 119 -6.40 -13.84 4.64
N ASP A 120 -6.79 -12.59 4.42
CA ASP A 120 -6.39 -11.82 3.24
C ASP A 120 -4.94 -11.34 3.39
N SER A 121 -4.18 -11.33 2.30
CA SER A 121 -2.73 -11.06 2.31
C SER A 121 -2.20 -10.51 0.99
N MET A 122 -0.97 -10.01 1.03
CA MET A 122 -0.15 -9.75 -0.14
C MET A 122 1.21 -10.39 0.10
N GLY A 123 1.68 -11.22 -0.83
CA GLY A 123 2.98 -11.89 -0.72
C GLY A 123 4.14 -10.91 -0.87
N TRP A 124 5.36 -11.44 -0.78
CA TRP A 124 6.56 -10.65 -1.05
C TRP A 124 6.56 -10.14 -2.48
N HIS A 125 6.73 -8.83 -2.64
CA HIS A 125 6.80 -8.11 -3.92
C HIS A 125 7.52 -6.77 -3.74
N ALA A 126 7.89 -6.14 -4.85
CA ALA A 126 8.26 -4.73 -4.89
C ALA A 126 7.34 -4.02 -5.89
N ASP A 127 7.15 -2.72 -5.70
CA ASP A 127 6.47 -1.87 -6.68
C ASP A 127 7.52 -1.37 -7.70
N ASP A 128 7.96 -2.27 -8.59
CA ASP A 128 9.02 -2.04 -9.57
C ASP A 128 8.52 -2.05 -11.04
N GLU A 129 7.23 -1.76 -11.23
CA GLU A 129 6.65 -1.60 -12.56
C GLU A 129 7.34 -0.46 -13.35
N PRO A 130 7.73 -0.68 -14.62
CA PRO A 130 8.45 0.32 -15.42
C PRO A 130 7.76 1.68 -15.51
N GLU A 131 6.43 1.70 -15.51
CA GLU A 131 5.59 2.89 -15.56
C GLU A 131 5.72 3.77 -14.32
N LEU A 132 6.26 3.25 -13.21
CA LEU A 132 6.55 4.03 -12.00
C LEU A 132 7.89 4.80 -12.09
N GLY A 133 8.69 4.55 -13.12
CA GLY A 133 9.98 5.18 -13.31
C GLY A 133 11.02 4.75 -12.27
N ARG A 134 12.14 5.50 -12.22
CA ARG A 134 13.25 5.20 -11.31
C ARG A 134 13.00 5.82 -9.93
N ASN A 135 13.17 5.02 -8.87
CA ASN A 135 13.04 5.43 -7.47
C ASN A 135 11.66 6.08 -7.16
N PRO A 136 10.54 5.38 -7.44
CA PRO A 136 9.22 5.97 -7.25
C PRO A 136 8.96 6.34 -5.78
N VAL A 137 8.32 7.49 -5.57
CA VAL A 137 7.71 7.79 -4.27
C VAL A 137 6.33 7.14 -4.23
N ILE A 138 6.12 6.31 -3.23
CA ILE A 138 4.85 5.61 -3.01
C ILE A 138 4.32 6.00 -1.63
N ALA A 139 3.04 6.38 -1.56
CA ALA A 139 2.38 6.70 -0.30
C ALA A 139 1.27 5.70 0.00
N SER A 140 1.38 5.01 1.14
CA SER A 140 0.42 4.01 1.66
C SER A 140 -0.36 4.60 2.82
N VAL A 141 -1.66 4.80 2.62
CA VAL A 141 -2.61 5.25 3.67
C VAL A 141 -3.43 4.07 4.16
N ASN A 142 -3.66 3.98 5.46
CA ASN A 142 -4.23 2.80 6.11
C ASN A 142 -5.45 3.12 6.97
N PHE A 143 -6.55 2.44 6.75
CA PHE A 143 -7.78 2.52 7.56
C PHE A 143 -8.26 1.14 8.00
N GLY A 144 -8.99 1.05 9.12
CA GLY A 144 -9.40 -0.21 9.74
C GLY A 144 -8.31 -0.92 10.54
N ALA A 145 -8.32 -2.25 10.51
CA ALA A 145 -7.49 -3.08 11.38
C ALA A 145 -5.98 -2.90 11.14
N THR A 146 -5.21 -2.78 12.23
CA THR A 146 -3.75 -2.73 12.18
C THR A 146 -3.17 -4.00 11.55
N ARG A 147 -2.30 -3.85 10.55
CA ARG A 147 -1.61 -5.00 9.91
C ARG A 147 -0.11 -4.83 9.92
N ARG A 148 0.59 -5.95 10.09
CA ARG A 148 2.04 -6.01 9.93
C ARG A 148 2.39 -5.80 8.46
N PHE A 149 3.31 -4.90 8.21
CA PHE A 149 3.98 -4.68 6.94
C PHE A 149 5.43 -5.08 7.12
N GLN A 150 5.86 -6.12 6.41
CA GLN A 150 7.21 -6.65 6.54
C GLN A 150 8.01 -6.22 5.33
N LEU A 151 9.26 -5.81 5.53
CA LEU A 151 10.25 -5.57 4.48
C LEU A 151 11.40 -6.56 4.62
N ARG A 152 11.96 -7.05 3.52
CA ARG A 152 13.23 -7.78 3.51
C ARG A 152 14.10 -7.34 2.34
N TYR A 153 15.41 -7.39 2.53
CA TYR A 153 16.37 -7.04 1.49
C TYR A 153 16.48 -8.18 0.47
N LYS A 154 16.33 -7.89 -0.83
CA LYS A 154 16.23 -8.93 -1.88
C LYS A 154 17.47 -9.84 -1.93
N SER A 155 18.68 -9.28 -1.74
CA SER A 155 19.92 -10.06 -1.77
C SER A 155 20.31 -10.65 -0.41
N ASP A 156 19.60 -10.31 0.66
CA ASP A 156 19.84 -10.82 2.02
C ASP A 156 18.53 -10.87 2.81
N HIS A 157 17.82 -11.99 2.70
CA HIS A 157 16.54 -12.19 3.39
C HIS A 157 16.66 -12.24 4.93
N GLN A 158 17.87 -12.27 5.51
CA GLN A 158 18.04 -12.13 6.96
C GLN A 158 17.87 -10.67 7.40
N ARG A 159 18.15 -9.71 6.49
CA ARG A 159 17.87 -8.30 6.72
C ARG A 159 16.39 -8.05 6.52
N LYS A 160 15.66 -8.08 7.63
CA LYS A 160 14.20 -7.99 7.66
C LYS A 160 13.73 -7.01 8.72
N TYR A 161 12.72 -6.24 8.35
CA TYR A 161 12.07 -5.27 9.22
C TYR A 161 10.56 -5.44 9.20
N GLU A 162 9.89 -4.88 10.21
CA GLU A 162 8.44 -4.91 10.32
C GLU A 162 7.92 -3.58 10.90
N LEU A 163 6.77 -3.14 10.38
CA LEU A 163 6.00 -1.99 10.85
C LEU A 163 4.55 -2.41 11.07
N SER A 164 3.94 -1.96 12.17
CA SER A 164 2.50 -2.06 12.40
C SER A 164 1.81 -0.87 11.74
N LEU A 165 1.16 -1.08 10.58
CA LEU A 165 0.41 -0.03 9.90
C LEU A 165 -0.96 0.13 10.56
N GLN A 166 -1.11 1.22 11.32
CA GLN A 166 -2.26 1.51 12.16
C GLN A 166 -3.38 2.23 11.42
N HIS A 167 -4.54 2.32 12.06
CA HIS A 167 -5.67 3.12 11.60
C HIS A 167 -5.30 4.60 11.50
N GLY A 168 -5.52 5.21 10.34
CA GLY A 168 -5.18 6.62 10.08
C GLY A 168 -3.71 6.86 9.76
N SER A 169 -2.91 5.80 9.59
CA SER A 169 -1.47 5.95 9.35
C SER A 169 -1.12 6.21 7.88
N LEU A 170 -0.02 6.96 7.68
CA LEU A 170 0.63 7.17 6.40
C LEU A 170 2.05 6.58 6.44
N LEU A 171 2.37 5.73 5.47
CA LEU A 171 3.73 5.26 5.18
C LEU A 171 4.14 5.81 3.81
N VAL A 172 5.27 6.52 3.74
CA VAL A 172 5.88 6.96 2.48
C VAL A 172 7.15 6.16 2.23
N MET A 173 7.25 5.54 1.06
CA MET A 173 8.42 4.78 0.59
C MET A 173 9.14 5.57 -0.50
N LYS A 174 10.46 5.74 -0.38
CA LYS A 174 11.29 6.60 -1.25
C LYS A 174 12.66 5.99 -1.55
N GLY A 175 13.38 6.65 -2.46
CA GLY A 175 14.73 6.27 -2.87
C GLY A 175 14.71 4.98 -3.68
N PRO A 176 15.82 4.23 -3.72
CA PRO A 176 15.90 2.98 -4.49
C PRO A 176 15.22 1.80 -3.77
N LEU A 177 14.28 2.06 -2.85
CA LEU A 177 13.70 1.04 -1.99
C LEU A 177 13.07 -0.10 -2.78
N GLN A 178 12.29 0.19 -3.83
CA GLN A 178 11.63 -0.84 -4.64
C GLN A 178 12.63 -1.68 -5.47
N GLU A 179 13.83 -1.16 -5.72
CA GLU A 179 14.90 -1.91 -6.40
C GLU A 179 15.49 -2.97 -5.47
N TYR A 180 15.76 -2.62 -4.20
CA TYR A 180 16.54 -3.45 -3.28
C TYR A 180 15.73 -4.18 -2.21
N TRP A 181 14.51 -3.74 -1.93
CA TRP A 181 13.63 -4.32 -0.91
C TRP A 181 12.38 -4.89 -1.54
N GLU A 182 11.87 -5.94 -0.93
CA GLU A 182 10.52 -6.43 -1.17
C GLU A 182 9.74 -6.39 0.14
N HIS A 183 8.43 -6.26 0.03
CA HIS A 183 7.53 -6.10 1.15
C HIS A 183 6.30 -7.00 1.03
N GLN A 184 5.66 -7.25 2.17
CA GLN A 184 4.46 -8.09 2.23
C GLN A 184 3.51 -7.68 3.36
N VAL A 185 2.26 -8.12 3.23
CA VAL A 185 1.25 -8.10 4.29
C VAL A 185 0.86 -9.55 4.58
N PRO A 186 1.46 -10.19 5.62
CA PRO A 186 1.27 -11.61 5.87
C PRO A 186 -0.11 -11.91 6.46
N LYS A 187 -0.56 -13.16 6.29
CA LYS A 187 -1.77 -13.68 6.95
C LYS A 187 -1.60 -13.72 8.48
N THR A 188 -2.72 -13.65 9.18
CA THR A 188 -2.81 -13.79 10.64
C THR A 188 -4.19 -14.30 11.02
N THR A 189 -4.28 -15.17 12.03
CA THR A 189 -5.55 -15.66 12.57
C THR A 189 -6.13 -14.74 13.65
N LYS A 190 -5.38 -13.72 14.08
CA LYS A 190 -5.76 -12.84 15.22
C LYS A 190 -6.68 -11.68 14.86
N ILE A 191 -6.94 -11.44 13.56
CA ILE A 191 -7.66 -10.26 13.09
C ILE A 191 -8.91 -10.68 12.33
N SER A 192 -10.07 -10.27 12.85
CA SER A 192 -11.39 -10.55 12.27
C SER A 192 -12.01 -9.37 11.51
N HIS A 193 -11.43 -8.17 11.60
CA HIS A 193 -11.98 -6.95 11.02
C HIS A 193 -11.19 -6.51 9.78
N GLY A 194 -11.85 -5.72 8.92
CA GLY A 194 -11.29 -5.27 7.64
C GLY A 194 -10.21 -4.19 7.78
N ARG A 195 -9.29 -4.17 6.81
CA ARG A 195 -8.33 -3.06 6.58
C ARG A 195 -8.44 -2.60 5.14
N ILE A 196 -8.57 -1.29 4.93
CA ILE A 196 -8.40 -0.65 3.63
C ILE A 196 -7.01 -0.03 3.57
N ASN A 197 -6.27 -0.32 2.51
CA ASN A 197 -5.01 0.32 2.18
C ASN A 197 -5.12 1.02 0.83
N LEU A 198 -4.68 2.27 0.77
CA LEU A 198 -4.60 3.07 -0.44
C LEU A 198 -3.13 3.28 -0.79
N THR A 199 -2.67 2.73 -1.91
CA THR A 199 -1.30 2.90 -2.38
C THR A 199 -1.28 3.90 -3.54
N PHE A 200 -0.91 5.14 -3.23
CA PHE A 200 -0.81 6.24 -4.19
C PHE A 200 0.54 6.22 -4.91
N ARG A 201 0.48 6.42 -6.23
CA ARG A 201 1.63 6.39 -7.14
C ARG A 201 1.52 7.48 -8.21
N PHE A 202 2.65 7.80 -8.83
CA PHE A 202 2.69 8.58 -10.06
C PHE A 202 3.07 7.65 -11.19
N ILE A 203 2.18 7.53 -12.18
CA ILE A 203 2.36 6.71 -13.38
C ILE A 203 2.85 7.63 -14.49
N HIS A 204 4.00 7.30 -15.07
CA HIS A 204 4.58 7.95 -16.23
C HIS A 204 3.92 7.44 -17.53
N PRO A 205 3.74 8.30 -18.55
CA PRO A 205 3.26 7.91 -19.88
C PRO A 205 4.19 6.96 -20.63
#